data_AF-D2DSQ2-F1
#
_entry.id   AF-D2DSQ2-F1
#
_cell.length_a   1.000
_cell.length_b   1.000
_cell.length_c   1.000
_cell.angle_alpha   90.00
_cell.angle_beta   90.00
_cell.angle_gamma   90.00
#
_symmetry.space_group_name_H-M   'P 1'
#
loop_
_entity.id
_entity.type
_entity.pdbx_description
1 polymer ?
#
loop_
_entity_poly.entity_id
_entity_poly.type
_entity_poly.pdbx_seq_one_letter_code
_entity_poly.pdbx_strand_id
1 'polypeptide(L)'
;MSAETTLKDLPKVDSVLKEQLEGFSQDKLKKTDTAEKTSLPTKEDVESEKQHDKLMHNIEDFRSDKLKRTSTSEKIVLPTPEDVAAEKQSQALFNAVEGFDASSLKHTDTKEKVILPAKEDIDAEKGQQALCQGIEKFDPSALKKTETTEKNILPTKEVIEAEKKA
;
A
#
# COMPACT_ATOMS: atom_id res chain seq x y z
N MET A 1 32.58 35.68 -23.36
CA MET A 1 32.95 35.96 -24.76
C MET A 1 31.69 35.88 -25.60
N SER A 2 30.95 36.99 -25.68
CA SER A 2 29.85 37.15 -26.64
C SER A 2 30.26 38.30 -27.54
N ALA A 3 30.59 37.98 -28.78
CA ALA A 3 31.08 38.97 -29.75
C ALA A 3 29.99 40.02 -30.02
N GLU A 4 30.32 41.28 -29.78
CA GLU A 4 29.51 42.42 -30.25
C GLU A 4 29.53 42.39 -31.78
N THR A 5 28.39 42.05 -32.38
CA THR A 5 28.22 42.10 -33.83
C THR A 5 28.08 43.57 -34.23
N THR A 6 28.97 44.04 -35.11
CA THR A 6 28.93 45.42 -35.60
C THR A 6 27.76 45.58 -36.59
N LEU A 7 27.17 46.78 -36.70
CA LEU A 7 26.01 47.06 -37.59
C LEU A 7 26.19 46.60 -39.06
N LYS A 8 27.42 46.38 -39.51
CA LYS A 8 27.75 45.91 -40.86
C LYS A 8 27.61 44.39 -41.04
N ASP A 9 27.65 43.63 -39.94
CA ASP A 9 27.60 42.16 -39.92
C ASP A 9 26.18 41.62 -39.68
N LEU A 10 25.20 42.50 -39.45
CA LEU A 10 23.80 42.09 -39.34
C LEU A 10 23.24 41.73 -40.72
N PRO A 11 22.42 40.67 -40.83
CA PRO A 11 21.77 40.30 -42.08
C PRO A 11 20.95 41.49 -42.60
N LYS A 12 21.22 41.91 -43.84
CA LYS A 12 20.46 42.97 -44.49
C LYS A 12 19.03 42.50 -44.68
N VAL A 13 18.08 43.31 -44.22
CA VAL A 13 16.65 43.07 -44.43
C VAL A 13 16.40 42.91 -45.93
N ASP A 14 15.72 41.82 -46.30
CA ASP A 14 15.35 41.55 -47.70
C ASP A 14 14.61 42.77 -48.28
N SER A 15 14.94 43.13 -49.53
CA SER A 15 14.37 44.31 -50.20
C SER A 15 12.84 44.31 -50.20
N VAL A 16 12.22 43.13 -50.30
CA VAL A 16 10.75 43.00 -50.30
C VAL A 16 10.18 43.34 -48.93
N LEU A 17 10.81 42.85 -47.86
CA LEU A 17 10.39 43.13 -46.49
C LEU A 17 10.60 44.60 -46.13
N LYS A 18 11.70 45.21 -46.62
CA LYS A 18 11.97 46.65 -46.44
C LYS A 18 10.88 47.50 -47.09
N GLU A 19 10.45 47.17 -48.30
CA GLU A 19 9.40 47.90 -49.02
C GLU A 19 8.03 47.71 -48.36
N GLN A 20 7.72 46.51 -47.87
CA GLN A 20 6.50 46.24 -47.09
C GLN A 20 6.45 47.01 -45.77
N LEU A 21 7.59 47.16 -45.09
CA LEU A 21 7.70 47.96 -43.87
C LEU A 21 7.61 49.46 -44.15
N GLU A 22 8.22 49.95 -45.24
CA GLU A 22 8.10 51.34 -45.67
C GLU A 22 6.67 51.70 -46.11
N GLY A 23 5.94 50.75 -46.71
CA GLY A 23 4.52 50.90 -47.07
C GLY A 23 3.54 50.54 -45.95
N PHE A 24 4.02 50.17 -44.76
CA PHE A 24 3.18 49.78 -43.64
C PHE A 24 2.50 51.01 -43.01
N SER A 25 1.22 51.21 -43.31
CA SER A 25 0.41 52.22 -42.63
C SER A 25 -0.07 51.68 -41.29
N GLN A 26 0.36 52.32 -40.20
CA GLN A 26 -0.08 52.01 -38.83
C GLN A 26 -1.61 52.10 -38.67
N ASP A 27 -2.28 52.84 -39.56
CA ASP A 27 -3.74 52.99 -39.61
C ASP A 27 -4.50 51.70 -39.98
N LYS A 28 -3.80 50.74 -40.61
CA LYS A 28 -4.36 49.42 -40.95
C LYS A 28 -4.31 48.44 -39.78
N LEU A 29 -3.65 48.78 -38.68
CA LEU A 29 -3.73 48.00 -37.45
C LEU A 29 -5.14 48.13 -36.88
N LYS A 30 -5.75 46.99 -36.53
CA LYS A 30 -7.02 46.99 -35.82
C LYS A 30 -6.83 47.76 -34.52
N LYS A 31 -7.70 48.75 -34.26
CA LYS A 31 -7.76 49.39 -32.95
C LYS A 31 -8.14 48.33 -31.93
N THR A 32 -7.29 48.14 -30.92
CA THR A 32 -7.53 47.25 -29.80
C THR A 32 -7.64 48.13 -28.57
N ASP A 33 -8.80 48.12 -27.92
CA ASP A 33 -9.02 48.86 -26.68
C ASP A 33 -8.29 48.15 -25.55
N THR A 34 -7.25 48.77 -25.01
CA THR A 34 -6.61 48.34 -23.77
C THR A 34 -7.39 48.89 -22.59
N ALA A 35 -8.19 48.05 -21.94
CA ALA A 35 -8.87 48.41 -20.69
C ALA A 35 -7.91 48.26 -19.51
N GLU A 36 -7.48 49.39 -18.93
CA GLU A 36 -6.77 49.41 -17.65
C GLU A 36 -7.78 49.10 -16.53
N LYS A 37 -7.66 47.92 -15.91
CA LYS A 37 -8.52 47.55 -14.77
C LYS A 37 -7.97 48.17 -13.47
N THR A 38 -8.13 49.48 -13.30
CA THR A 38 -7.95 50.13 -12.00
C THR A 38 -9.26 50.03 -11.20
N SER A 39 -9.49 48.90 -10.54
CA SER A 39 -10.57 48.81 -9.55
C SER A 39 -10.14 49.51 -8.27
N LEU A 40 -10.89 50.53 -7.87
CA LEU A 40 -10.72 51.17 -6.57
C LEU A 40 -11.03 50.16 -5.45
N PRO A 41 -10.34 50.25 -4.30
CA PRO A 41 -10.69 49.45 -3.13
C PRO A 41 -12.18 49.59 -2.81
N THR A 42 -12.82 48.46 -2.53
CA THR A 42 -14.22 48.44 -2.13
C THR A 42 -14.37 48.97 -0.71
N LYS A 43 -15.60 49.30 -0.32
CA LYS A 43 -15.90 49.72 1.06
C LYS A 43 -15.52 48.64 2.07
N GLU A 44 -15.68 47.36 1.71
CA GLU A 44 -15.31 46.22 2.53
C GLU A 44 -13.79 46.11 2.70
N ASP A 45 -13.02 46.33 1.64
CA ASP A 45 -11.55 46.35 1.71
C ASP A 45 -11.06 47.39 2.73
N VAL A 46 -11.59 48.62 2.66
CA VAL A 46 -11.24 49.71 3.58
C VAL A 46 -11.69 49.43 5.02
N GLU A 47 -12.83 48.78 5.20
CA GLU A 47 -13.32 48.40 6.54
C GLU A 47 -12.45 47.29 7.15
N SER A 48 -12.02 46.32 6.35
CA SER A 48 -11.13 45.24 6.78
C SER A 48 -9.74 45.78 7.14
N GLU A 49 -9.19 46.71 6.36
CA GLU A 49 -7.91 47.38 6.63
C GLU A 49 -7.99 48.17 7.95
N LYS A 50 -9.06 48.94 8.16
CA LYS A 50 -9.28 49.64 9.44
C LYS A 50 -9.40 48.70 10.64
N GLN A 51 -10.00 47.52 10.47
CA GLN A 51 -10.07 46.53 11.54
C GLN A 51 -8.69 45.92 11.83
N HIS A 52 -7.92 45.64 10.77
CA HIS A 52 -6.56 45.14 10.87
C HIS A 52 -5.64 46.14 11.59
N ASP A 53 -5.66 47.41 11.17
CA ASP A 53 -4.85 48.47 11.79
C ASP A 53 -5.18 48.66 13.26
N LYS A 54 -6.48 48.64 13.60
CA LYS A 54 -6.92 48.69 15.01
C LYS A 54 -6.39 47.52 15.82
N LEU A 55 -6.41 46.30 15.26
CA LEU A 55 -5.87 45.12 15.93
C LEU A 55 -4.37 45.25 16.15
N MET A 56 -3.63 45.67 15.12
CA MET A 56 -2.17 45.84 15.21
C MET A 56 -1.80 46.91 16.24
N HIS A 57 -2.49 48.04 16.23
CA HIS A 57 -2.26 49.09 17.22
C HIS A 57 -2.57 48.64 18.65
N ASN A 58 -3.66 47.88 18.85
CA ASN A 58 -3.99 47.31 20.17
C ASN A 58 -2.93 46.31 20.66
N ILE A 59 -2.27 45.58 19.75
CA ILE A 59 -1.17 44.67 20.07
C ILE A 59 0.11 45.46 20.37
N GLU A 60 0.39 46.52 19.63
CA GLU A 60 1.55 47.40 19.86
C GLU A 60 1.47 48.11 21.22
N ASP A 61 0.29 48.63 21.57
CA ASP A 61 0.02 49.26 22.86
C ASP A 61 -0.25 48.25 23.99
N PHE A 62 -0.11 46.95 23.72
CA PHE A 62 -0.41 45.91 24.68
C PHE A 62 0.53 45.96 25.89
N ARG A 63 -0.07 46.25 27.04
CA ARG A 63 0.61 46.33 28.34
C ARG A 63 0.58 45.00 29.06
N SER A 64 1.68 44.24 28.95
CA SER A 64 1.83 42.94 29.62
C SER A 64 1.77 43.03 31.15
N ASP A 65 2.02 44.20 31.74
CA ASP A 65 1.87 44.49 33.17
C ASP A 65 0.42 44.44 33.66
N LYS A 66 -0.56 44.57 32.75
CA LYS A 66 -1.99 44.40 33.08
C LYS A 66 -2.44 42.94 33.08
N LEU A 67 -1.61 42.01 32.62
CA LEU A 67 -1.94 40.58 32.70
C LEU A 67 -1.91 40.15 34.17
N LYS A 68 -2.98 39.49 34.60
CA LYS A 68 -3.01 38.87 35.93
C LYS A 68 -1.91 37.82 35.98
N ARG A 69 -1.07 37.86 37.02
CA ARG A 69 -0.06 36.82 37.26
C ARG A 69 -0.79 35.50 37.53
N THR A 70 -0.64 34.54 36.62
CA THR A 70 -1.15 33.18 36.81
C THR A 70 -0.07 32.36 37.50
N SER A 71 -0.39 31.80 38.67
CA SER A 71 0.49 30.85 39.35
C SER A 71 0.32 29.48 38.69
N THR A 72 1.32 29.04 37.94
CA THR A 72 1.37 27.68 37.39
C THR A 72 1.88 26.76 38.49
N SER A 73 1.01 25.92 39.06
CA SER A 73 1.45 24.83 39.93
C SER A 73 1.83 23.62 39.08
N GLU A 74 3.13 23.32 39.03
CA GLU A 74 3.62 22.07 38.45
C GLU A 74 3.28 20.94 39.43
N LYS A 75 2.38 20.03 39.04
CA LYS A 75 2.10 18.82 39.84
C LYS A 75 3.22 17.80 39.62
N ILE A 76 4.35 18.01 40.28
CA ILE A 76 5.35 16.95 40.46
C ILE A 76 4.77 16.03 41.55
N VAL A 77 4.06 14.98 41.12
CA VAL A 77 3.69 13.89 42.03
C VAL A 77 4.92 13.03 42.28
N LEU A 78 5.25 12.84 43.55
CA LEU A 78 6.28 11.89 43.94
C LEU A 78 5.82 10.47 43.56
N PRO A 79 6.75 9.56 43.22
CA PRO A 79 6.43 8.16 43.00
C PRO A 79 5.64 7.61 44.19
N THR A 80 4.58 6.87 43.90
CA THR A 80 3.78 6.24 44.93
C THR A 80 4.55 5.06 45.55
N PRO A 81 4.17 4.62 46.76
CA PRO A 81 4.73 3.39 47.34
C PRO A 81 4.54 2.16 46.43
N GLU A 82 3.50 2.15 45.61
CA GLU A 82 3.23 1.10 44.62
C GLU A 82 4.27 1.12 43.49
N ASP A 83 4.59 2.32 42.96
CA ASP A 83 5.63 2.48 41.93
C ASP A 83 7.00 1.98 42.42
N VAL A 84 7.35 2.31 43.66
CA VAL A 84 8.61 1.86 44.28
C VAL A 84 8.63 0.35 44.52
N ALA A 85 7.50 -0.23 44.91
CA ALA A 85 7.37 -1.68 45.11
C ALA A 85 7.48 -2.45 43.79
N ALA A 86 6.85 -1.95 42.73
CA ALA A 86 6.92 -2.52 41.38
C ALA A 86 8.35 -2.48 40.84
N GLU A 87 9.05 -1.34 40.98
CA GLU A 87 10.45 -1.20 40.57
C GLU A 87 11.35 -2.19 41.33
N LYS A 88 11.17 -2.32 42.64
CA LYS A 88 11.94 -3.27 43.47
C LYS A 88 11.69 -4.72 43.07
N GLN A 89 10.44 -5.08 42.73
CA GLN A 89 10.11 -6.42 42.26
C GLN A 89 10.76 -6.71 40.90
N SER A 90 10.71 -5.75 39.98
CA SER A 90 11.35 -5.84 38.66
C SER A 90 12.85 -6.05 38.80
N GLN A 91 13.51 -5.22 39.61
CA GLN A 91 14.94 -5.32 39.87
C GLN A 91 15.33 -6.65 40.53
N ALA A 92 14.51 -7.16 41.46
CA ALA A 92 14.75 -8.47 42.07
C ALA A 92 14.68 -9.61 41.03
N LEU A 93 13.75 -9.55 40.08
CA LEU A 93 13.66 -10.53 38.98
C LEU A 93 14.88 -10.46 38.07
N PHE A 94 15.32 -9.26 37.69
CA PHE A 94 16.53 -9.09 36.86
C PHE A 94 17.77 -9.66 37.56
N ASN A 95 17.97 -9.34 38.83
CA ASN A 95 19.10 -9.86 39.59
C ASN A 95 19.05 -11.39 39.74
N ALA A 96 17.86 -11.97 39.89
CA ALA A 96 17.68 -13.42 39.97
C ALA A 96 18.03 -14.13 38.66
N VAL A 97 17.70 -13.51 37.52
CA VAL A 97 18.04 -14.03 36.19
C VAL A 97 19.53 -13.84 35.89
N GLU A 98 20.11 -12.68 36.23
CA GLU A 98 21.54 -12.41 36.02
C GLU A 98 22.43 -13.32 36.88
N GLY A 99 22.02 -13.57 38.12
CA GLY A 99 22.70 -14.51 39.02
C GLY A 99 22.32 -15.99 38.81
N PHE A 100 21.53 -16.31 37.79
CA PHE A 100 21.07 -17.67 37.55
C PHE A 100 22.22 -18.57 37.08
N ASP A 101 22.58 -19.53 37.92
CA ASP A 101 23.58 -20.54 37.58
C ASP A 101 22.95 -21.64 36.72
N ALA A 102 23.21 -21.56 35.40
CA ALA A 102 22.77 -22.57 34.44
C ALA A 102 23.33 -23.97 34.72
N SER A 103 24.43 -24.10 35.49
CA SER A 103 24.99 -25.41 35.87
C SER A 103 24.13 -26.13 36.92
N SER A 104 23.25 -25.40 37.62
CA SER A 104 22.27 -25.97 38.54
C SER A 104 21.08 -26.65 37.85
N LEU A 105 20.93 -26.47 36.53
CA LEU A 105 19.90 -27.15 35.76
C LEU A 105 20.17 -28.65 35.69
N LYS A 106 19.11 -29.45 35.94
CA LYS A 106 19.20 -30.90 35.82
C LYS A 106 19.46 -31.28 34.36
N HIS A 107 20.47 -32.13 34.13
CA HIS A 107 20.72 -32.69 32.82
C HIS A 107 19.50 -33.47 32.32
N THR A 108 19.08 -33.21 31.08
CA THR A 108 18.00 -33.94 30.41
C THR A 108 18.54 -34.52 29.12
N ASP A 109 18.57 -35.84 29.04
CA ASP A 109 18.91 -36.58 27.83
C ASP A 109 17.71 -36.59 26.88
N THR A 110 17.73 -35.76 25.84
CA THR A 110 16.74 -35.82 24.76
C THR A 110 17.12 -36.92 23.76
N LYS A 111 16.42 -38.06 23.81
CA LYS A 111 16.52 -39.09 22.77
C LYS A 111 15.54 -38.82 21.65
N GLU A 112 16.05 -38.44 20.48
CA GLU A 112 15.28 -38.39 19.24
C GLU A 112 14.82 -39.82 18.89
N LYS A 113 13.50 -40.05 18.88
CA LYS A 113 12.94 -41.33 18.43
C LYS A 113 12.83 -41.31 16.91
N VAL A 114 13.90 -41.70 16.22
CA VAL A 114 13.80 -42.17 14.85
C VAL A 114 13.29 -43.62 14.91
N ILE A 115 11.97 -43.79 14.83
CA ILE A 115 11.36 -45.13 14.78
C ILE A 115 11.50 -45.61 13.34
N LEU A 116 12.22 -46.71 13.14
CA LEU A 116 12.26 -47.38 11.84
C LEU A 116 10.86 -47.95 11.54
N PRO A 117 10.40 -47.94 10.27
CA PRO A 117 9.16 -48.59 9.87
C PRO A 117 9.10 -50.04 10.38
N ALA A 118 7.94 -50.48 10.83
CA ALA A 118 7.76 -51.85 11.30
C ALA A 118 7.86 -52.82 10.11
N LYS A 119 8.11 -54.11 10.40
CA LYS A 119 8.17 -55.14 9.36
C LYS A 119 6.86 -55.21 8.59
N GLU A 120 5.75 -55.03 9.29
CA GLU A 120 4.40 -54.99 8.74
C GLU A 120 4.22 -53.85 7.72
N ASP A 121 4.78 -52.66 8.00
CA ASP A 121 4.72 -51.51 7.10
C ASP A 121 5.49 -51.79 5.81
N ILE A 122 6.67 -52.41 5.92
CA ILE A 122 7.52 -52.79 4.79
C ILE A 122 6.85 -53.87 3.94
N ASP A 123 6.27 -54.89 4.57
CA ASP A 123 5.60 -55.99 3.87
C ASP A 123 4.31 -55.48 3.17
N ALA A 124 3.58 -54.56 3.79
CA ALA A 124 2.42 -53.90 3.18
C ALA A 124 2.83 -53.07 1.95
N GLU A 125 3.86 -52.24 2.06
CA GLU A 125 4.35 -51.41 0.95
C GLU A 125 4.89 -52.27 -0.20
N LYS A 126 5.61 -53.35 0.11
CA LYS A 126 6.09 -54.31 -0.89
C LYS A 126 4.95 -55.01 -1.61
N GLY A 127 3.88 -55.37 -0.89
CA GLY A 127 2.66 -55.94 -1.47
C GLY A 127 1.96 -54.96 -2.42
N GLN A 128 1.81 -53.69 -2.01
CA GLN A 128 1.23 -52.65 -2.84
C GLN A 128 2.07 -52.40 -4.10
N GLN A 129 3.40 -52.34 -3.95
CA GLN A 129 4.31 -52.15 -5.08
C GLN A 129 4.22 -53.31 -6.08
N ALA A 130 4.14 -54.56 -5.61
CA ALA A 130 3.98 -55.73 -6.47
C ALA A 130 2.66 -55.69 -7.24
N LEU A 131 1.56 -55.28 -6.59
CA LEU A 131 0.26 -55.09 -7.24
C LEU A 131 0.33 -54.04 -8.34
N CYS A 132 0.88 -52.85 -8.04
CA CYS A 132 1.04 -51.78 -9.01
C CYS A 132 1.86 -52.21 -10.23
N GLN A 133 2.99 -52.90 -10.01
CA GLN A 133 3.81 -53.43 -11.10
C GLN A 133 3.08 -54.50 -11.93
N GLY A 134 2.25 -55.33 -11.30
CA GLY A 134 1.43 -56.33 -12.00
C GLY A 134 0.41 -55.69 -12.94
N ILE A 135 -0.22 -54.59 -12.50
CA ILE A 135 -1.16 -53.81 -13.32
C ILE A 135 -0.41 -53.06 -14.44
N GLU A 136 0.72 -52.42 -14.14
CA GLU A 136 1.50 -51.68 -15.14
C GLU A 136 2.03 -52.58 -16.25
N LYS A 137 2.43 -53.82 -15.91
CA LYS A 137 2.93 -54.81 -16.88
C LYS A 137 1.84 -55.70 -17.47
N PHE A 138 0.57 -55.47 -17.14
CA PHE A 138 -0.53 -56.27 -17.65
C PHE A 138 -0.71 -56.02 -19.15
N ASP A 139 -0.56 -57.05 -19.97
CA ASP A 139 -0.83 -56.99 -21.41
C ASP A 139 -2.33 -57.23 -21.67
N PRO A 140 -3.09 -56.21 -22.12
CA PRO A 140 -4.51 -56.37 -22.44
C PRO A 140 -4.76 -57.36 -23.59
N SER A 141 -3.75 -57.65 -24.40
CA SER A 141 -3.83 -58.63 -25.50
C SER A 141 -3.92 -60.07 -25.00
N ALA A 142 -3.49 -60.33 -23.75
CA ALA A 142 -3.64 -61.62 -23.10
C ALA A 142 -5.08 -61.90 -22.64
N LEU A 143 -5.98 -60.90 -22.71
CA LEU A 143 -7.38 -61.08 -22.39
C LEU A 143 -8.08 -61.90 -23.48
N LYS A 144 -8.77 -62.97 -23.08
CA LYS A 144 -9.53 -63.80 -24.03
C LYS A 144 -10.65 -62.98 -24.64
N LYS A 145 -10.73 -62.95 -25.98
CA LYS A 145 -11.85 -62.33 -26.70
C LYS A 145 -13.14 -63.05 -26.31
N THR A 146 -14.11 -62.29 -25.82
CA THR A 146 -15.44 -62.77 -25.47
C THR A 146 -16.47 -61.96 -26.25
N GLU A 147 -17.45 -62.63 -26.84
CA GLU A 147 -18.53 -61.99 -27.57
C GLU A 147 -19.63 -61.61 -26.57
N THR A 148 -19.73 -60.32 -26.25
CA THR A 148 -20.81 -59.79 -25.40
C THR A 148 -22.01 -59.44 -26.28
N THR A 149 -23.13 -60.14 -26.11
CA THR A 149 -24.40 -59.79 -26.77
C THR A 149 -25.16 -58.75 -25.94
N GLU A 150 -25.08 -57.49 -26.35
CA GLU A 150 -25.88 -56.41 -25.76
C GLU A 150 -27.27 -56.39 -26.42
N LYS A 151 -28.30 -56.85 -25.70
CA LYS A 151 -29.68 -56.81 -26.19
C LYS A 151 -30.27 -55.41 -26.03
N ASN A 152 -29.94 -54.50 -26.94
CA ASN A 152 -30.70 -53.26 -27.13
C ASN A 152 -31.92 -53.53 -28.02
N ILE A 153 -32.88 -54.31 -27.52
CA ILE A 153 -34.18 -54.41 -28.16
C ILE A 153 -35.00 -53.16 -27.79
N LEU A 154 -35.43 -52.40 -28.81
CA LEU A 154 -36.43 -51.35 -28.59
C LEU A 154 -37.72 -52.01 -28.07
N PRO A 155 -38.38 -51.44 -27.04
CA PRO A 155 -39.63 -51.98 -26.54
C PRO A 155 -40.63 -52.17 -27.68
N THR A 156 -41.20 -53.37 -27.81
CA THR A 156 -42.24 -53.63 -28.82
C THR A 156 -43.50 -52.85 -28.47
N LYS A 157 -44.32 -52.53 -29.48
CA LYS A 157 -45.55 -51.73 -29.29
C LYS A 157 -46.49 -52.29 -28.22
N GLU A 158 -46.51 -53.61 -28.06
CA GLU A 158 -47.29 -54.31 -27.03
C GLU A 158 -46.83 -53.96 -25.61
N VAL A 159 -45.51 -53.86 -25.39
CA VAL A 159 -44.93 -53.47 -24.09
C VAL A 159 -45.27 -52.01 -23.78
N ILE A 160 -45.22 -51.14 -24.79
CA ILE A 160 -45.56 -49.72 -24.65
C ILE A 160 -47.05 -49.53 -24.35
N GLU A 161 -47.95 -50.31 -24.97
CA GLU A 161 -49.39 -50.23 -24.71
C GLU A 161 -49.78 -50.82 -23.34
N ALA A 162 -49.10 -51.87 -22.89
CA ALA A 162 -49.30 -52.42 -21.56
C ALA A 162 -48.94 -51.39 -20.47
N GLU A 163 -47.85 -50.64 -20.66
CA GLU A 163 -47.41 -49.61 -19.71
C GLU A 163 -48.31 -48.36 -19.74
N LYS A 164 -48.89 -48.00 -20.90
CA LYS A 164 -49.90 -46.93 -20.98
C LYS A 164 -51.25 -47.27 -20.34
N LYS A 165 -51.52 -48.54 -20.05
CA LYS A 165 -52.76 -49.01 -19.40
C LYS A 165 -52.61 -49.26 -17.90
N ALA A 166 -51.39 -49.22 -17.37
CA ALA A 166 -51.11 -49.21 -15.93
C ALA A 166 -51.21 -47.78 -15.38
#